data_AF-A0A5E4JYW1-F1
#
_entry.id   AF-A0A5E4JYW1-F1
#
_cell.length_a   1.000
_cell.length_b   1.000
_cell.length_c   1.000
_cell.angle_alpha   90.00
_cell.angle_beta   90.00
_cell.angle_gamma   90.00
#
_symmetry.space_group_name_H-M   'P 1'
#
loop_
_entity.id
_entity.type
_entity.pdbx_description
1 polymer ?
#
loop_
_entity_poly.entity_id
_entity_poly.type
_entity_poly.pdbx_seq_one_letter_code
_entity_poly.pdbx_strand_id
1 'polypeptide(L)'
;MELISLSLIGLAVIIVAWVLEFFFMGKKKKISPIFIGVYIVGVGILVYEGFTSKNIELGIANLISLVVAAIVLGKSLVETKD
;
A
#
# COMPACT_ATOMS: atom_id res chain seq x y z
N MET A 1 5.92 22.89 -17.36
CA MET A 1 5.67 21.43 -17.26
C MET A 1 6.30 20.99 -15.96
N GLU A 2 5.50 20.62 -14.97
CA GLU A 2 6.04 19.98 -13.77
C GLU A 2 6.54 18.59 -14.17
N LEU A 3 7.80 18.30 -13.83
CA LEU A 3 8.34 16.96 -13.95
C LEU A 3 7.54 16.05 -13.01
N ILE A 4 6.83 15.07 -13.55
CA ILE A 4 6.13 14.08 -12.74
C ILE A 4 7.16 13.41 -11.83
N SER A 5 6.92 13.47 -10.52
CA SER A 5 7.81 12.86 -9.53
C SER A 5 7.92 11.35 -9.78
N LEU A 6 9.15 10.85 -9.94
CA LEU A 6 9.42 9.41 -10.10
C LEU A 6 8.85 8.60 -8.92
N SER A 7 8.82 9.18 -7.72
CA SER A 7 8.23 8.57 -6.53
C SER A 7 6.72 8.39 -6.67
N LEU A 8 6.01 9.32 -7.31
CA LEU A 8 4.57 9.19 -7.58
C LEU A 8 4.29 8.08 -8.61
N ILE A 9 5.13 7.95 -9.63
CA ILE A 9 5.03 6.86 -10.61
C ILE A 9 5.26 5.51 -9.92
N GLY A 10 6.29 5.41 -9.08
CA GLY A 10 6.56 4.22 -8.28
C GLY A 10 5.39 3.86 -7.36
N LEU A 11 4.81 4.85 -6.68
CA LEU A 11 3.63 4.67 -5.81
C LEU A 11 2.41 4.18 -6.59
N ALA A 12 2.17 4.71 -7.80
CA ALA A 12 1.08 4.24 -8.65
C ALA A 12 1.25 2.75 -9.00
N VAL A 13 2.48 2.31 -9.32
CA VAL A 13 2.78 0.89 -9.57
C VAL A 13 2.55 0.04 -8.31
N ILE A 14 2.97 0.52 -7.14
CA ILE A 14 2.77 -0.18 -5.86
C ILE A 14 1.28 -0.32 -5.53
N ILE A 15 0.48 0.73 -5.74
CA ILE A 15 -0.97 0.70 -5.54
C ILE A 15 -1.60 -0.36 -6.46
N VAL A 16 -1.25 -0.37 -7.75
CA VAL A 16 -1.73 -1.38 -8.70
C VAL A 16 -1.33 -2.78 -8.25
N ALA A 17 -0.09 -2.98 -7.76
CA ALA A 17 0.35 -4.26 -7.25
C ALA A 17 -0.52 -4.76 -6.08
N TRP A 18 -0.88 -3.91 -5.12
CA TRP A 18 -1.79 -4.28 -4.03
C TRP A 18 -3.20 -4.60 -4.50
N VAL A 19 -3.72 -3.84 -5.48
CA VAL A 19 -5.03 -4.14 -6.08
C VAL A 19 -5.01 -5.50 -6.77
N LEU A 20 -3.94 -5.82 -7.52
CA LEU A 20 -3.79 -7.14 -8.13
C LEU A 20 -3.70 -8.23 -7.06
N GLU A 21 -2.89 -8.02 -6.03
CA GLU A 21 -2.78 -8.97 -4.91
C GLU A 21 -4.15 -9.22 -4.28
N PHE A 22 -4.96 -8.19 -4.04
CA PHE A 22 -6.32 -8.35 -3.53
C PHE A 22 -7.15 -9.31 -4.37
N PHE A 23 -7.11 -9.23 -5.71
CA PHE A 23 -7.92 -10.09 -6.58
C PHE A 23 -7.34 -11.49 -6.80
N PHE A 24 -6.02 -11.67 -6.69
CA PHE A 24 -5.34 -12.95 -6.93
C PHE A 24 -5.02 -13.75 -5.67
N MET A 25 -5.10 -13.12 -4.49
CA MET A 25 -4.99 -13.80 -3.19
C MET A 25 -6.09 -14.88 -3.10
N GLY A 26 -5.66 -16.10 -2.79
CA GLY A 26 -6.47 -17.32 -2.81
C GLY A 26 -6.28 -18.22 -4.04
N LYS A 27 -5.83 -17.67 -5.19
CA LYS A 27 -5.65 -18.47 -6.44
C LYS A 27 -4.23 -18.99 -6.66
N LYS A 28 -3.21 -18.33 -6.11
CA LYS A 28 -1.80 -18.64 -6.43
C LYS A 28 -0.89 -18.84 -5.21
N LYS A 29 -1.03 -18.04 -4.15
CA LYS A 29 -0.30 -18.17 -2.87
C LYS A 29 -0.95 -17.27 -1.80
N LYS A 30 -0.91 -17.68 -0.52
CA LYS A 30 -1.28 -16.83 0.61
C LYS A 30 -0.08 -15.93 0.94
N ILE A 31 -0.27 -14.62 1.02
CA ILE A 31 0.74 -13.69 1.52
C ILE A 31 0.70 -13.68 3.06
N SER A 32 1.85 -13.48 3.71
CA SER A 32 1.90 -13.44 5.18
C SER A 32 1.22 -12.17 5.71
N PRO A 33 0.25 -12.27 6.65
CA PRO A 33 -0.33 -11.10 7.31
C PRO A 33 0.72 -10.23 8.02
N ILE A 34 1.79 -10.84 8.54
CA ILE A 34 2.89 -10.13 9.21
C ILE A 34 3.63 -9.24 8.22
N PHE A 35 3.85 -9.72 6.99
CA PHE A 35 4.49 -8.93 5.94
C PHE A 35 3.65 -7.69 5.60
N ILE A 36 2.35 -7.86 5.40
CA ILE A 36 1.45 -6.72 5.11
C ILE A 36 1.41 -5.76 6.31
N GLY A 37 1.41 -6.29 7.55
CA GLY A 37 1.45 -5.48 8.76
C GLY A 37 2.69 -4.59 8.85
N VAL A 38 3.88 -5.14 8.60
CA VAL A 38 5.13 -4.36 8.56
C VAL A 38 5.09 -3.31 7.46
N TYR A 39 4.56 -3.66 6.28
CA TYR A 39 4.36 -2.71 5.18
C TYR A 39 3.47 -1.52 5.60
N ILE A 40 2.33 -1.79 6.24
CA ILE A 40 1.39 -0.74 6.68
C ILE A 40 2.07 0.21 7.67
N VAL A 41 2.86 -0.31 8.62
CA VAL A 41 3.61 0.54 9.57
C VAL A 41 4.60 1.44 8.83
N GLY A 42 5.38 0.87 7.90
CA GLY A 42 6.34 1.63 7.10
C GLY A 42 5.68 2.73 6.28
N VAL A 43 4.60 2.41 5.55
CA VAL A 43 3.87 3.41 4.76
C VAL A 43 3.18 4.44 5.65
N GLY A 44 2.72 4.06 6.85
CA GLY A 44 2.16 5.00 7.83
C GLY A 44 3.16 6.10 8.22
N ILE A 45 4.44 5.74 8.37
CA ILE A 45 5.53 6.71 8.58
C ILE A 45 5.66 7.64 7.37
N LEU A 46 5.63 7.11 6.15
CA LEU A 46 5.72 7.92 4.91
C LEU A 46 4.52 8.85 4.71
N VAL A 47 3.31 8.43 5.12
CA VAL A 47 2.13 9.29 5.15
C VAL A 47 2.37 10.48 6.08
N TYR A 48 2.82 10.21 7.32
CA TYR A 48 3.14 11.25 8.29
C TYR A 48 4.24 12.19 7.80
N GLU A 49 5.31 11.65 7.21
CA GLU A 49 6.38 12.44 6.59
C GLU A 49 5.85 13.36 5.48
N GLY A 50 5.00 12.83 4.59
CA GLY A 50 4.43 13.61 3.48
C GLY A 50 3.64 14.83 3.95
N PHE A 51 2.82 14.67 5.00
CA PHE A 51 2.04 15.78 5.56
C PHE A 51 2.87 16.76 6.38
N THR A 52 3.97 16.33 7.00
CA THR A 52 4.84 17.21 7.81
C THR A 52 5.91 17.92 6.98
N SER A 53 6.35 17.32 5.87
CA SER A 53 7.44 17.82 5.01
C SER A 53 6.97 18.68 3.83
N LYS A 54 5.72 19.18 3.87
CA LYS A 54 5.07 19.96 2.79
C LYS A 54 4.96 19.23 1.45
N ASN A 55 5.13 17.90 1.43
CA ASN A 55 4.98 17.09 0.23
C ASN A 55 3.63 16.35 0.25
N ILE A 56 2.56 17.15 0.21
CA ILE A 56 1.18 16.69 0.43
C ILE A 56 0.77 15.64 -0.60
N GLU A 57 1.21 15.79 -1.86
CA GLU A 57 0.91 14.84 -2.92
C GLU A 57 1.47 13.45 -2.62
N LEU A 58 2.73 13.36 -2.17
CA LEU A 58 3.31 12.09 -1.71
C LEU A 58 2.60 11.56 -0.46
N GLY A 59 2.22 12.43 0.47
CA GLY A 59 1.44 12.05 1.65
C GLY A 59 0.11 11.38 1.27
N ILE A 60 -0.64 11.99 0.34
CA ILE A 60 -1.91 11.45 -0.17
C ILE A 60 -1.69 10.15 -0.93
N ALA A 61 -0.68 10.07 -1.81
CA ALA A 61 -0.40 8.86 -2.56
C ALA A 61 -0.02 7.68 -1.64
N ASN A 62 0.81 7.93 -0.62
CA ASN A 62 1.11 6.92 0.42
C ASN A 62 -0.14 6.54 1.22
N LEU A 63 -1.03 7.50 1.51
CA LEU A 63 -2.27 7.22 2.26
C LEU A 63 -3.19 6.29 1.46
N ILE A 64 -3.33 6.52 0.16
CA ILE A 64 -4.07 5.63 -0.74
C ILE A 64 -3.45 4.23 -0.70
N SER A 65 -2.12 4.13 -0.83
CA SER A 65 -1.41 2.85 -0.76
C SER A 65 -1.64 2.12 0.57
N LEU A 66 -1.61 2.86 1.68
CA LEU A 66 -1.86 2.32 3.02
C LEU A 66 -3.29 1.76 3.15
N VAL A 67 -4.29 2.48 2.65
CA VAL A 67 -5.69 2.03 2.67
C VAL A 67 -5.85 0.75 1.87
N VAL A 68 -5.28 0.67 0.66
CA VAL A 68 -5.36 -0.55 -0.17
C VAL A 68 -4.65 -1.72 0.51
N ALA A 69 -3.47 -1.52 1.08
CA ALA A 69 -2.77 -2.57 1.82
C ALA A 69 -3.54 -3.03 3.07
N ALA A 70 -4.20 -2.13 3.80
CA ALA A 70 -5.06 -2.47 4.93
C ALA A 70 -6.25 -3.34 4.53
N ILE A 71 -6.88 -3.06 3.39
CA ILE A 71 -7.94 -3.89 2.81
C ILE A 71 -7.41 -5.29 2.48
N VAL A 72 -6.21 -5.38 1.88
CA VAL A 72 -5.55 -6.66 1.58
C VAL A 72 -5.23 -7.43 2.86
N LEU A 73 -4.76 -6.78 3.91
CA LEU A 73 -4.56 -7.41 5.22
C LEU A 73 -5.87 -7.98 5.77
N GLY A 74 -6.96 -7.21 5.72
CA GLY A 74 -8.29 -7.67 6.15
C GLY A 74 -8.70 -8.95 5.42
N LYS A 75 -8.56 -8.98 4.10
CA LYS A 75 -8.85 -10.18 3.29
C LYS A 75 -7.90 -11.34 3.63
N SER A 76 -6.61 -11.08 3.81
CA SER A 76 -5.60 -12.09 4.16
C SER A 76 -5.92 -12.77 5.49
N LEU A 77 -6.35 -11.99 6.50
CA LEU A 77 -6.74 -12.51 7.81
C LEU A 77 -8.01 -13.38 7.77
N VAL A 78 -8.90 -13.16 6.81
CA VAL A 78 -10.08 -14.03 6.59
C VAL A 78 -9.64 -15.33 5.95
N GLU A 79 -8.89 -15.28 4.83
CA GLU A 79 -8.44 -16.48 4.13
C GLU A 79 -7.46 -17.35 4.92
N THR A 80 -6.79 -16.81 5.95
CA THR A 80 -5.88 -17.61 6.80
C THR A 80 -6.66 -18.45 7.83
N LYS A 81 -7.94 -18.13 8.08
CA LYS A 81 -8.80 -18.90 9.01
C LYS A 81 -9.46 -20.12 8.36
N ASP A 82 -9.43 -20.19 7.03
CA ASP A 82 -9.84 -21.35 6.21
C ASP A 82 -8.65 -22.28 5.92
#